data_AF-A0A6J0Z469-F1
#
_entry.id   AF-A0A6J0Z469-F1
#
_cell.length_a   1.000
_cell.length_b   1.000
_cell.length_c   1.000
_cell.angle_alpha   90.00
_cell.angle_beta   90.00
_cell.angle_gamma   90.00
#
_symmetry.space_group_name_H-M   'P 1'
#
loop_
_entity.id
_entity.type
_entity.pdbx_description
1 polymer ?
#
loop_
_entity_poly.entity_id
_entity_poly.type
_entity_poly.pdbx_seq_one_letter_code
_entity_poly.pdbx_strand_id
1 'polypeptide(L)'
;MDRTVKVEVYDWNRDGSHDFIGEFTTSYRELSRGQSQFNVYEVINPKKKGKKKKYTNSGTVTLLSFLVETEVSFLDYIKGGTQINFTVAIDFTASNGNPAQPTSLHYMNPYQLNAYGMALKAVGEIVQDYDSDKMFPALGFGAKLPPDGRISHEFALNGNPQNPYCAGIDGVMEAYYRSLKSVQLYGPTNFAPVINHVARYAASVKDGSQYFVLLIVTDGVISDMAQTKESIVNASKLPMSIIIVGVGPAEFDAMVELDGDDVRVSSRGKYAERDI
;
A
#
# COMPACT_ATOMS: atom_id res chain seq x y z
N MET A 1 1.50 11.49 28.80
CA MET A 1 1.41 10.09 29.28
C MET A 1 0.35 9.90 30.39
N ASP A 2 -0.37 10.94 30.83
CA ASP A 2 -1.46 10.83 31.84
C ASP A 2 -2.86 10.77 31.22
N ARG A 3 -2.99 10.39 29.94
CA ARG A 3 -4.31 10.25 29.32
C ARG A 3 -5.06 9.10 29.99
N THR A 4 -6.25 9.39 30.51
CA THR A 4 -7.12 8.39 31.09
C THR A 4 -7.59 7.40 30.02
N VAL A 5 -7.46 6.12 30.32
CA VAL A 5 -7.94 5.00 29.53
C VAL A 5 -9.12 4.39 30.26
N LYS A 6 -10.23 4.17 29.55
CA LYS A 6 -11.39 3.44 30.07
C LYS A 6 -11.28 1.98 29.67
N VAL A 7 -11.44 1.09 30.63
CA VAL A 7 -11.49 -0.36 30.41
C VAL A 7 -12.89 -0.83 30.71
N GLU A 8 -13.50 -1.49 29.74
CA GLU A 8 -14.85 -2.08 29.86
C GLU A 8 -14.72 -3.60 29.88
N VAL A 9 -15.49 -4.23 30.78
CA VAL A 9 -15.50 -5.68 30.98
C VAL A 9 -16.86 -6.21 30.56
N TYR A 10 -16.86 -7.22 29.72
CA TYR A 10 -18.05 -7.86 29.16
C TYR A 10 -18.03 -9.37 29.39
N ASP A 11 -19.22 -9.94 29.56
CA ASP A 11 -19.44 -11.38 29.44
C ASP A 11 -19.74 -11.71 27.98
N TRP A 12 -18.95 -12.62 27.41
CA TRP A 12 -19.00 -12.91 25.98
C TRP A 12 -20.11 -13.91 25.66
N ASN A 13 -21.10 -13.47 24.88
CA ASN A 13 -22.14 -14.31 24.29
C ASN A 13 -21.89 -14.61 22.80
N ARG A 14 -22.10 -15.87 22.38
CA ARG A 14 -21.84 -16.35 21.00
C ARG A 14 -22.73 -15.70 19.94
N ASP A 15 -23.89 -15.20 20.32
CA ASP A 15 -24.83 -14.50 19.43
C ASP A 15 -24.47 -13.02 19.20
N GLY A 16 -23.36 -12.54 19.79
CA GLY A 16 -22.91 -11.16 19.71
C GLY A 16 -23.54 -10.23 20.75
N SER A 17 -24.49 -10.71 21.56
CA SER A 17 -25.17 -9.92 22.59
C SER A 17 -24.38 -9.88 23.91
N HIS A 18 -23.14 -9.39 23.88
CA HIS A 18 -22.27 -9.40 25.06
C HIS A 18 -22.85 -8.58 26.23
N ASP A 19 -22.85 -9.15 27.43
CA ASP A 19 -23.43 -8.52 28.62
C ASP A 19 -22.40 -7.64 29.33
N PHE A 20 -22.72 -6.36 29.50
CA PHE A 20 -21.82 -5.44 30.18
C PHE A 20 -21.70 -5.75 31.69
N ILE A 21 -20.50 -6.14 32.12
CA ILE A 21 -20.19 -6.43 33.52
C ILE A 21 -19.94 -5.13 34.27
N GLY A 22 -19.08 -4.25 33.76
CA GLY A 22 -18.76 -2.95 34.34
C GLY A 22 -17.52 -2.31 33.71
N GLU A 23 -17.11 -1.17 34.26
CA GLU A 23 -15.97 -0.39 33.76
C GLU A 23 -15.11 0.13 34.91
N PHE A 24 -13.86 0.46 34.58
CA PHE A 24 -12.96 1.25 35.40
C PHE A 24 -12.08 2.13 34.51
N THR A 25 -11.38 3.08 35.12
CA THR A 25 -10.44 3.97 34.43
C THR A 25 -9.07 3.86 35.03
N THR A 26 -8.03 3.93 34.18
CA THR A 26 -6.64 3.98 34.61
C THR A 26 -5.83 4.86 33.66
N SER A 27 -4.50 4.86 33.76
CA SER A 27 -3.61 5.55 32.84
C SER A 27 -2.35 4.73 32.59
N TYR A 28 -1.64 5.05 31.50
CA TYR A 28 -0.30 4.47 31.25
C TYR A 28 0.60 4.62 32.47
N ARG A 29 0.57 5.78 33.15
CA ARG A 29 1.38 6.04 34.34
C ARG A 29 1.08 5.09 35.49
N GLU A 30 -0.18 4.77 35.72
CA GLU A 30 -0.59 3.79 36.75
C GLU A 30 -0.15 2.38 36.36
N LEU A 31 -0.46 1.96 35.13
CA LEU A 31 -0.10 0.65 34.60
C LEU A 31 1.43 0.44 34.60
N SER A 32 2.20 1.47 34.29
CA SER A 32 3.67 1.44 34.26
C SER A 32 4.34 1.19 35.61
N ARG A 33 3.60 1.28 36.71
CA ARG A 33 4.09 0.86 38.04
C ARG A 33 4.18 -0.66 38.19
N GLY A 34 3.71 -1.42 37.19
CA GLY A 34 3.82 -2.87 37.14
C GLY A 34 2.87 -3.59 38.08
N GLN A 35 3.08 -4.89 38.28
CA GLN A 35 2.27 -5.70 39.17
C GLN A 35 2.44 -5.22 40.63
N SER A 36 1.37 -4.68 41.22
CA SER A 36 1.35 -4.26 42.61
C SER A 36 -0.07 -4.20 43.15
N GLN A 37 -0.21 -4.08 44.47
CA GLN A 37 -1.50 -3.84 45.13
C GLN A 37 -2.23 -2.58 44.64
N PHE A 38 -1.52 -1.66 43.98
CA PHE A 38 -2.10 -0.42 43.45
C PHE A 38 -2.69 -0.59 42.04
N ASN A 39 -2.42 -1.70 41.35
CA ASN A 39 -2.97 -2.02 40.03
C ASN A 39 -4.02 -3.13 40.12
N VAL A 40 -4.91 -2.97 41.09
CA VAL A 40 -6.13 -3.75 41.29
C VAL A 40 -7.31 -2.80 41.17
N TYR A 41 -8.16 -3.01 40.18
CA TYR A 41 -9.24 -2.10 39.81
C TYR A 41 -10.60 -2.72 40.08
N GLU A 42 -11.46 -2.01 40.82
CA GLU A 42 -12.85 -2.42 41.00
C GLU A 42 -13.65 -2.21 39.71
N VAL A 43 -14.35 -3.24 39.26
CA VAL A 43 -15.19 -3.18 38.06
C VAL A 43 -16.58 -2.68 38.45
N ILE A 44 -16.92 -1.47 38.00
CA ILE A 44 -18.16 -0.79 38.39
C ILE A 44 -19.17 -0.82 37.26
N ASN A 45 -20.35 -1.37 37.51
CA ASN A 45 -21.49 -1.26 36.62
C ASN A 45 -22.34 -0.04 37.01
N PRO A 46 -22.38 1.05 36.23
CA PRO A 46 -23.13 2.25 36.60
C PRO A 46 -24.62 1.99 36.80
N LYS A 47 -25.22 1.09 35.99
CA LYS A 47 -26.63 0.70 36.11
C LYS A 47 -26.91 -0.05 37.41
N LYS A 48 -26.03 -0.99 37.82
CA LYS A 48 -26.19 -1.69 39.11
C LYS A 48 -25.95 -0.75 40.29
N LYS A 49 -24.94 0.13 40.21
CA LYS A 49 -24.63 1.13 41.25
C LYS A 49 -25.80 2.10 41.48
N GLY A 50 -26.49 2.53 40.42
CA GLY A 50 -27.67 3.38 40.53
C GLY A 50 -28.93 2.67 41.07
N LYS A 51 -29.05 1.34 40.90
CA LYS A 51 -30.26 0.57 41.26
C LYS A 51 -30.17 -0.19 42.59
N LYS A 52 -28.98 -0.68 42.97
CA LYS A 52 -28.80 -1.61 44.10
C LYS A 52 -28.06 -0.91 45.25
N LYS A 53 -28.76 -0.64 46.36
CA LYS A 53 -28.20 0.04 47.55
C LYS A 53 -26.98 -0.64 48.18
N LYS A 54 -26.83 -1.96 48.05
CA LYS A 54 -25.69 -2.74 48.59
C LYS A 54 -24.67 -3.16 47.53
N TYR A 55 -24.72 -2.57 46.34
CA TYR A 55 -23.75 -2.88 45.28
C TYR A 55 -22.40 -2.24 45.59
N THR A 56 -21.35 -3.06 45.60
CA THR A 56 -19.96 -2.62 45.76
C THR A 56 -19.25 -2.58 44.41
N ASN A 57 -19.02 -3.74 43.81
CA ASN A 57 -18.43 -3.91 42.48
C ASN A 57 -18.94 -5.21 41.82
N SER A 58 -18.57 -5.44 40.56
CA SER A 58 -18.86 -6.68 39.82
C SER A 58 -17.61 -7.58 39.71
N GLY A 59 -16.68 -7.46 40.66
CA GLY A 59 -15.37 -8.09 40.65
C GLY A 59 -14.23 -7.07 40.53
N THR A 60 -13.01 -7.58 40.43
CA THR A 60 -11.78 -6.79 40.31
C THR A 60 -10.92 -7.28 39.14
N VAL A 61 -10.26 -6.35 38.44
CA VAL A 61 -9.22 -6.65 37.44
C VAL A 61 -7.86 -6.36 38.05
N THR A 62 -6.92 -7.30 37.93
CA THR A 62 -5.55 -7.15 38.45
C THR A 62 -4.56 -7.15 37.30
N LEU A 63 -3.66 -6.18 37.27
CA LEU A 63 -2.56 -6.15 36.32
C LEU A 63 -1.51 -7.18 36.70
N LEU A 64 -1.29 -8.18 35.83
CA LEU A 64 -0.31 -9.25 36.07
C LEU A 64 1.07 -8.92 35.52
N SER A 65 1.15 -8.23 34.38
CA SER A 65 2.42 -7.82 33.77
C SER A 65 2.24 -6.53 33.00
N PHE A 66 3.33 -5.79 32.86
CA PHE A 66 3.39 -4.59 32.03
C PHE A 66 4.77 -4.52 31.40
N LEU A 67 4.82 -4.53 30.08
CA LEU A 67 6.04 -4.43 29.30
C LEU A 67 5.93 -3.22 28.38
N VAL A 68 6.99 -2.43 28.34
CA VAL A 68 7.14 -1.34 27.36
C VAL A 68 8.13 -1.84 26.33
N GLU A 69 7.65 -2.11 25.13
CA GLU A 69 8.50 -2.44 24.00
C GLU A 69 8.72 -1.17 23.16
N THR A 70 9.94 -1.01 22.66
CA THR A 70 10.21 0.03 21.67
C THR A 70 9.87 -0.54 20.31
N GLU A 71 8.82 -0.02 19.69
CA GLU A 71 8.52 -0.32 18.29
C GLU A 71 9.39 0.58 17.40
N VAL A 72 10.11 -0.05 16.48
CA VAL A 72 10.88 0.67 15.46
C VAL A 72 9.91 1.11 14.37
N SER A 73 9.77 2.42 14.18
CA SER A 73 8.87 2.95 13.16
C SER A 73 9.50 2.89 11.77
N PHE A 74 8.66 3.00 10.73
CA PHE A 74 9.13 3.17 9.35
C PHE A 74 10.17 4.29 9.21
N LEU A 75 9.94 5.44 9.86
CA LEU A 75 10.87 6.57 9.81
C LEU A 75 12.20 6.28 10.51
N ASP A 76 12.24 5.37 11.48
CA ASP A 76 13.48 4.97 12.13
C ASP A 76 14.36 4.15 11.18
N TYR A 77 13.76 3.33 10.30
CA TYR A 77 14.49 2.66 9.21
C TYR A 77 15.06 3.68 8.21
N ILE A 78 14.26 4.65 7.77
CA ILE A 78 14.74 5.70 6.85
C ILE A 78 15.87 6.52 7.47
N LYS A 79 15.73 6.92 8.74
CA LYS A 79 16.81 7.60 9.49
C LYS A 79 18.03 6.71 9.71
N GLY A 80 17.82 5.39 9.81
CA GLY A 80 18.86 4.37 9.92
C GLY A 80 19.62 4.12 8.61
N GLY A 81 19.20 4.73 7.50
CA GLY A 81 19.85 4.62 6.20
C GLY A 81 19.18 3.63 5.24
N THR A 82 18.01 3.08 5.57
CA THR A 82 17.22 2.31 4.62
C THR A 82 16.76 3.21 3.46
N GLN A 83 17.11 2.84 2.24
CA GLN A 83 16.72 3.57 1.04
C GLN A 83 15.37 3.08 0.51
N ILE A 84 14.54 4.01 0.03
CA ILE A 84 13.32 3.67 -0.70
C ILE A 84 13.60 3.84 -2.19
N ASN A 85 13.49 2.76 -2.94
CA ASN A 85 13.61 2.75 -4.39
C ASN A 85 12.21 2.87 -5.01
N PHE A 86 11.93 3.98 -5.68
CA PHE A 86 10.63 4.22 -6.32
C PHE A 86 10.66 3.88 -7.81
N THR A 87 9.82 2.94 -8.23
CA THR A 87 9.63 2.54 -9.64
C THR A 87 8.24 2.90 -10.11
N VAL A 88 8.14 3.42 -11.33
CA VAL A 88 6.86 3.77 -11.96
C VAL A 88 6.61 2.84 -13.14
N ALA A 89 5.41 2.29 -13.24
CA ALA A 89 4.90 1.54 -14.37
C ALA A 89 3.62 2.20 -14.90
N ILE A 90 3.65 2.61 -16.17
CA ILE A 90 2.54 3.30 -16.82
C ILE A 90 1.90 2.36 -17.86
N ASP A 91 0.59 2.29 -17.82
CA ASP A 91 -0.21 1.59 -18.82
C ASP A 91 -0.21 2.35 -20.16
N PHE A 92 0.14 1.66 -21.24
CA PHE A 92 0.11 2.16 -22.62
C PHE A 92 -0.84 1.31 -23.49
N THR A 93 -1.90 0.77 -22.91
CA THR A 93 -2.88 -0.04 -23.65
C THR A 93 -3.88 0.81 -24.43
N ALA A 94 -4.47 0.21 -25.46
CA ALA A 94 -5.36 0.85 -26.41
C ALA A 94 -6.72 1.26 -25.81
N SER A 95 -7.10 0.72 -24.64
CA SER A 95 -8.29 1.15 -23.89
C SER A 95 -8.24 2.64 -23.51
N ASN A 96 -7.02 3.19 -23.36
CA ASN A 96 -6.79 4.61 -23.11
C ASN A 96 -7.14 5.54 -24.29
N GLY A 97 -7.42 5.00 -25.48
CA GLY A 97 -7.72 5.76 -26.69
C GLY A 97 -6.49 6.43 -27.32
N ASN A 98 -6.64 6.97 -28.53
CA ASN A 98 -5.54 7.58 -29.27
C ASN A 98 -5.06 8.88 -28.57
N PRO A 99 -3.78 9.01 -28.17
CA PRO A 99 -3.26 10.20 -27.47
C PRO A 99 -3.43 11.54 -28.22
N ALA A 100 -3.66 11.49 -29.54
CA ALA A 100 -3.94 12.68 -30.35
C ALA A 100 -5.40 13.18 -30.19
N GLN A 101 -6.29 12.38 -29.61
CA GLN A 101 -7.71 12.71 -29.44
C GLN A 101 -7.96 13.26 -28.02
N PRO A 102 -8.75 14.34 -27.88
CA PRO A 102 -9.09 14.93 -26.57
C PRO A 102 -9.82 13.99 -25.61
N THR A 103 -10.43 12.92 -26.14
CA THR A 103 -11.13 11.90 -25.35
C THR A 103 -10.19 10.84 -24.75
N SER A 104 -8.92 10.81 -25.14
CA SER A 104 -7.94 9.87 -24.62
C SER A 104 -7.50 10.23 -23.20
N LEU A 105 -7.31 9.20 -22.36
CA LEU A 105 -6.72 9.36 -21.03
C LEU A 105 -5.24 9.78 -21.09
N HIS A 106 -4.57 9.57 -22.22
CA HIS A 106 -3.21 10.04 -22.51
C HIS A 106 -3.16 11.37 -23.27
N TYR A 107 -4.29 12.06 -23.48
CA TYR A 107 -4.31 13.29 -24.27
C TYR A 107 -3.29 14.32 -23.75
N MET A 108 -2.43 14.82 -24.64
CA MET A 108 -1.39 15.78 -24.30
C MET A 108 -1.93 17.21 -24.47
N ASN A 109 -2.64 17.72 -23.46
CA ASN A 109 -3.07 19.10 -23.42
C ASN A 109 -1.88 20.03 -23.07
N PRO A 110 -1.64 21.13 -23.81
CA PRO A 110 -0.55 22.06 -23.53
C PRO A 110 -0.69 22.85 -22.20
N TYR A 111 -1.88 22.89 -21.59
CA TYR A 111 -2.17 23.68 -20.40
C TYR A 111 -2.50 22.87 -19.15
N GLN A 112 -2.80 21.57 -19.29
CA GLN A 112 -3.27 20.73 -18.19
C GLN A 112 -2.69 19.33 -18.30
N LEU A 113 -2.36 18.73 -17.15
CA LEU A 113 -1.96 17.33 -17.08
C LEU A 113 -3.16 16.42 -17.36
N ASN A 114 -2.92 15.32 -18.06
CA ASN A 114 -3.89 14.24 -18.16
C ASN A 114 -3.95 13.41 -16.87
N ALA A 115 -4.88 12.46 -16.81
CA ALA A 115 -5.11 11.68 -15.58
C ALA A 115 -3.85 10.94 -15.11
N TYR A 116 -3.09 10.34 -16.03
CA TYR A 116 -1.80 9.74 -15.73
C TYR A 116 -0.79 10.76 -15.19
N GLY A 117 -0.66 11.90 -15.86
CA GLY A 117 0.25 12.97 -15.42
C GLY A 117 -0.09 13.52 -14.04
N MET A 118 -1.38 13.66 -13.72
CA MET A 118 -1.84 14.06 -12.38
C MET A 118 -1.50 13.00 -11.33
N ALA A 119 -1.76 11.71 -11.62
CA ALA A 119 -1.46 10.61 -10.70
C ALA A 119 0.04 10.50 -10.42
N LEU A 120 0.87 10.54 -11.47
CA LEU A 120 2.33 10.52 -11.37
C LEU A 120 2.84 11.67 -10.51
N LYS A 121 2.34 12.88 -10.74
CA LYS A 121 2.75 14.05 -9.97
C LYS A 121 2.31 13.96 -8.52
N ALA A 122 1.05 13.59 -8.25
CA ALA A 122 0.51 13.51 -6.90
C ALA A 122 1.25 12.49 -6.02
N VAL A 123 1.56 11.31 -6.55
CA VAL A 123 2.31 10.29 -5.80
C VAL A 123 3.81 10.59 -5.80
N GLY A 124 4.37 10.90 -6.96
CA GLY A 124 5.80 11.12 -7.14
C GLY A 124 6.33 12.33 -6.37
N GLU A 125 5.55 13.41 -6.22
CA GLU A 125 5.97 14.58 -5.45
C GLU A 125 6.19 14.26 -3.96
N ILE A 126 5.45 13.29 -3.43
CA ILE A 126 5.57 12.86 -2.03
C ILE A 126 6.68 11.82 -1.89
N VAL A 127 6.68 10.79 -2.75
CA VAL A 127 7.58 9.64 -2.59
C VAL A 127 9.03 10.01 -2.91
N GLN A 128 9.28 10.96 -3.82
CA GLN A 128 10.63 11.33 -4.22
C GLN A 128 11.50 11.90 -3.09
N ASP A 129 10.92 12.37 -1.99
CA ASP A 129 11.68 12.90 -0.86
C ASP A 129 12.21 11.80 0.08
N TYR A 130 11.78 10.55 -0.12
CA TYR A 130 12.28 9.38 0.61
C TYR A 130 13.32 8.58 -0.18
N ASP A 131 13.54 8.93 -1.45
CA ASP A 131 14.61 8.40 -2.28
C ASP A 131 15.81 9.36 -2.25
N SER A 132 16.99 8.83 -1.90
CA SER A 132 18.18 9.66 -1.70
C SER A 132 18.79 10.19 -2.99
N ASP A 133 18.71 9.45 -4.10
CA ASP A 133 19.31 9.86 -5.38
C ASP A 133 18.26 10.42 -6.36
N LYS A 134 16.98 10.18 -6.08
CA LYS A 134 15.83 10.62 -6.88
C LYS A 134 15.92 10.11 -8.33
N MET A 135 16.51 8.93 -8.53
CA MET A 135 16.60 8.27 -9.82
C MET A 135 15.55 7.17 -9.89
N PHE A 136 14.50 7.38 -10.70
CA PHE A 136 13.35 6.49 -10.73
C PHE A 136 13.33 5.66 -12.01
N PRO A 137 13.36 4.32 -11.92
CA PRO A 137 13.03 3.46 -13.05
C PRO A 137 11.63 3.78 -13.56
N ALA A 138 11.53 4.14 -14.83
CA ALA A 138 10.28 4.50 -15.49
C ALA A 138 9.96 3.46 -16.58
N LEU A 139 8.93 2.66 -16.35
CA LEU A 139 8.52 1.55 -17.19
C LEU A 139 7.16 1.83 -17.83
N GLY A 140 6.96 1.33 -19.04
CA GLY A 140 5.67 1.23 -19.71
C GLY A 140 5.29 -0.24 -19.95
N PHE A 141 4.00 -0.51 -20.12
CA PHE A 141 3.51 -1.84 -20.49
C PHE A 141 2.28 -1.77 -21.40
N GLY A 142 2.08 -2.81 -22.23
CA GLY A 142 0.89 -2.93 -23.07
C GLY A 142 0.94 -2.20 -24.40
N ALA A 143 2.14 -1.90 -24.92
CA ALA A 143 2.33 -1.21 -26.20
C ALA A 143 3.15 -2.02 -27.19
N LYS A 144 3.01 -1.67 -28.48
CA LYS A 144 3.92 -2.09 -29.54
C LYS A 144 5.06 -1.10 -29.67
N LEU A 145 6.29 -1.60 -29.61
CA LEU A 145 7.49 -0.78 -29.71
C LEU A 145 7.99 -0.68 -31.15
N PRO A 146 8.51 0.47 -31.58
CA PRO A 146 9.23 0.57 -32.84
C PRO A 146 10.59 -0.16 -32.78
N PRO A 147 11.17 -0.55 -33.92
CA PRO A 147 10.65 -0.41 -35.28
C PRO A 147 9.79 -1.59 -35.74
N ASP A 148 9.84 -2.73 -35.05
CA ASP A 148 9.26 -4.00 -35.48
C ASP A 148 7.79 -4.19 -35.03
N GLY A 149 7.27 -3.30 -34.19
CA GLY A 149 5.91 -3.39 -33.67
C GLY A 149 5.76 -4.53 -32.66
N ARG A 150 6.86 -4.96 -32.02
CA ARG A 150 6.82 -6.02 -31.01
C ARG A 150 6.02 -5.56 -29.80
N ILE A 151 5.08 -6.39 -29.38
CA ILE A 151 4.29 -6.17 -28.16
C ILE A 151 5.22 -6.31 -26.95
N SER A 152 5.20 -5.30 -26.09
CA SER A 152 5.94 -5.28 -24.83
C SER A 152 5.01 -5.01 -23.66
N HIS A 153 5.17 -5.82 -22.62
CA HIS A 153 4.53 -5.65 -21.33
C HIS A 153 5.50 -5.12 -20.26
N GLU A 154 6.68 -4.67 -20.69
CA GLU A 154 7.69 -4.01 -19.86
C GLU A 154 8.72 -3.34 -20.78
N PHE A 155 8.80 -2.01 -20.77
CA PHE A 155 9.82 -1.29 -21.54
C PHE A 155 10.22 0.02 -20.86
N ALA A 156 11.48 0.42 -21.03
CA ALA A 156 12.00 1.66 -20.45
C ALA A 156 11.42 2.88 -21.18
N LEU A 157 10.75 3.78 -20.46
CA LEU A 157 10.11 4.97 -21.03
C LEU A 157 11.14 5.96 -21.59
N ASN A 158 12.36 5.98 -21.04
CA ASN A 158 13.45 6.82 -21.52
C ASN A 158 14.12 6.27 -22.79
N GLY A 159 13.70 5.10 -23.28
CA GLY A 159 14.25 4.45 -24.48
C GLY A 159 15.57 3.71 -24.26
N ASN A 160 16.05 3.59 -23.02
CA ASN A 160 17.27 2.88 -22.66
C ASN A 160 16.97 1.66 -21.76
N PRO A 161 16.79 0.46 -22.34
CA PRO A 161 16.50 -0.75 -21.56
C PRO A 161 17.59 -1.13 -20.55
N GLN A 162 18.84 -0.71 -20.78
CA GLN A 162 19.95 -0.99 -19.86
C GLN A 162 19.97 -0.02 -18.67
N ASN A 163 19.31 1.13 -18.78
CA ASN A 163 19.24 2.13 -17.72
C ASN A 163 17.90 2.87 -17.79
N PRO A 164 16.81 2.32 -17.20
CA PRO A 164 15.47 2.91 -17.25
C PRO A 164 15.28 4.11 -16.31
N TYR A 165 16.34 4.56 -15.64
CA TYR A 165 16.26 5.57 -14.59
C TYR A 165 16.06 6.98 -15.17
N CYS A 166 15.17 7.74 -14.54
CA CYS A 166 14.83 9.12 -14.85
C CYS A 166 15.11 10.01 -13.64
N ALA A 167 15.61 11.23 -13.86
CA ALA A 167 15.92 12.15 -12.79
C ALA A 167 14.66 12.85 -12.26
N GLY A 168 14.23 12.47 -11.06
CA GLY A 168 13.05 13.00 -10.39
C GLY A 168 11.73 12.66 -11.09
N ILE A 169 10.62 13.10 -10.49
CA ILE A 169 9.30 12.90 -11.09
C ILE A 169 9.16 13.66 -12.42
N ASP A 170 9.82 14.81 -12.56
CA ASP A 170 9.84 15.58 -13.80
C ASP A 170 10.51 14.81 -14.95
N GLY A 171 11.59 14.08 -14.67
CA GLY A 171 12.24 13.21 -15.65
C GLY A 171 11.36 12.04 -16.08
N VAL A 172 10.60 11.44 -15.14
CA VAL A 172 9.61 10.41 -15.44
C VAL A 172 8.51 10.97 -16.35
N MET A 173 8.01 12.18 -16.05
CA MET A 173 7.00 12.86 -16.85
C MET A 173 7.49 13.16 -18.27
N GLU A 174 8.73 13.62 -18.42
CA GLU A 174 9.33 13.85 -19.74
C GLU A 174 9.45 12.53 -20.53
N ALA A 175 9.95 11.47 -19.90
CA ALA A 175 10.08 10.15 -20.51
C ALA A 175 8.72 9.57 -20.93
N TYR A 176 7.69 9.72 -20.10
CA TYR A 176 6.32 9.33 -20.40
C TYR A 176 5.78 10.02 -21.66
N TYR A 177 5.85 11.36 -21.74
CA TYR A 177 5.37 12.11 -22.90
C TYR A 177 6.18 11.85 -24.17
N ARG A 178 7.50 11.59 -24.04
CA ARG A 178 8.34 11.19 -25.16
C ARG A 178 7.95 9.81 -25.68
N SER A 179 7.78 8.85 -24.77
CA SER A 179 7.39 7.48 -25.08
C SER A 179 6.04 7.44 -25.84
N LEU A 180 5.04 8.20 -25.36
CA LEU A 180 3.71 8.30 -25.99
C LEU A 180 3.73 8.70 -27.47
N LYS A 181 4.75 9.44 -27.92
CA LYS A 181 4.89 9.85 -29.33
C LYS A 181 5.50 8.78 -30.21
N SER A 182 6.12 7.76 -29.62
CA SER A 182 6.95 6.77 -30.32
C SER A 182 6.33 5.38 -30.34
N VAL A 183 5.60 4.99 -29.30
CA VAL A 183 4.99 3.67 -29.17
C VAL A 183 3.56 3.67 -29.71
N GLN A 184 3.09 2.51 -30.13
CA GLN A 184 1.69 2.31 -30.50
C GLN A 184 0.96 1.63 -29.34
N LEU A 185 -0.08 2.29 -28.82
CA LEU A 185 -0.90 1.71 -27.75
C LEU A 185 -1.55 0.39 -28.21
N TYR A 186 -1.53 -0.63 -27.36
CA TYR A 186 -1.99 -1.97 -27.73
C TYR A 186 -2.57 -2.76 -26.53
N GLY A 187 -2.28 -4.05 -26.40
CA GLY A 187 -2.75 -4.86 -25.29
C GLY A 187 -2.18 -6.27 -25.39
N PRO A 188 -2.54 -7.17 -24.47
CA PRO A 188 -3.41 -6.96 -23.30
C PRO A 188 -2.78 -6.12 -22.17
N THR A 189 -3.58 -5.80 -21.16
CA THR A 189 -3.14 -5.10 -19.94
C THR A 189 -2.65 -6.11 -18.91
N ASN A 190 -1.32 -6.26 -18.79
CA ASN A 190 -0.69 -7.28 -17.96
C ASN A 190 0.21 -6.66 -16.89
N PHE A 191 -0.08 -6.88 -15.61
CA PHE A 191 0.72 -6.32 -14.51
C PHE A 191 1.81 -7.28 -14.02
N ALA A 192 1.64 -8.59 -14.19
CA ALA A 192 2.59 -9.57 -13.69
C ALA A 192 4.04 -9.30 -14.17
N PRO A 193 4.32 -8.88 -15.41
CA PRO A 193 5.68 -8.59 -15.86
C PRO A 193 6.37 -7.50 -15.02
N VAL A 194 5.71 -6.35 -14.83
CA VAL A 194 6.28 -5.22 -14.08
C VAL A 194 6.39 -5.51 -12.58
N ILE A 195 5.46 -6.26 -11.99
CA ILE A 195 5.56 -6.72 -10.60
C ILE A 195 6.77 -7.65 -10.44
N ASN A 196 6.93 -8.63 -11.32
CA ASN A 196 8.06 -9.56 -11.29
C ASN A 196 9.40 -8.87 -11.60
N HIS A 197 9.39 -7.76 -12.35
CA HIS A 197 10.58 -6.93 -12.52
C HIS A 197 11.09 -6.41 -11.18
N VAL A 198 10.26 -5.68 -10.45
CA VAL A 198 10.64 -5.08 -9.17
C VAL A 198 10.92 -6.16 -8.12
N ALA A 199 10.12 -7.23 -8.09
CA ALA A 199 10.33 -8.35 -7.19
C ALA A 199 11.71 -9.01 -7.35
N ARG A 200 12.28 -9.07 -8.57
CA ARG A 200 13.63 -9.60 -8.78
C ARG A 200 14.71 -8.77 -8.07
N TYR A 201 14.59 -7.44 -8.08
CA TYR A 201 15.51 -6.57 -7.34
C TYR A 201 15.27 -6.67 -5.84
N ALA A 202 14.02 -6.61 -5.39
CA ALA A 202 13.66 -6.75 -3.99
C ALA A 202 14.16 -8.07 -3.37
N ALA A 203 14.11 -9.18 -4.12
CA ALA A 203 14.60 -10.47 -3.66
C ALA A 203 16.13 -10.54 -3.44
N SER A 204 16.89 -9.61 -4.02
CA SER A 204 18.34 -9.52 -3.79
C SER A 204 18.71 -8.85 -2.47
N VAL A 205 17.74 -8.16 -1.83
CA VAL A 205 17.94 -7.41 -0.60
C VAL A 205 17.47 -8.23 0.60
N LYS A 206 18.38 -8.50 1.53
CA LYS A 206 18.13 -9.36 2.71
C LYS A 206 18.48 -8.70 4.05
N ASP A 207 19.14 -7.56 4.01
CA ASP A 207 19.72 -6.87 5.17
C ASP A 207 18.89 -5.65 5.62
N GLY A 208 17.79 -5.35 4.94
CA GLY A 208 16.93 -4.19 5.24
C GLY A 208 17.50 -2.85 4.76
N SER A 209 18.57 -2.87 3.95
CA SER A 209 19.18 -1.65 3.39
C SER A 209 18.29 -0.94 2.38
N GLN A 210 17.38 -1.66 1.72
CA GLN A 210 16.54 -1.13 0.65
C GLN A 210 15.12 -1.66 0.74
N TYR A 211 14.17 -0.79 0.44
CA TYR A 211 12.76 -1.10 0.27
C TYR A 211 12.29 -0.59 -1.10
N PHE A 212 11.43 -1.33 -1.79
CA PHE A 212 11.00 -1.01 -3.14
C PHE A 212 9.52 -0.61 -3.17
N VAL A 213 9.19 0.46 -3.87
CA VAL A 213 7.80 0.89 -4.07
C VAL A 213 7.53 0.92 -5.57
N LEU A 214 6.59 0.10 -6.03
CA LEU A 214 6.13 0.08 -7.41
C LEU A 214 4.79 0.82 -7.52
N LEU A 215 4.76 1.94 -8.24
CA LEU A 215 3.53 2.60 -8.65
C LEU A 215 3.09 2.09 -10.02
N ILE A 216 1.90 1.50 -10.12
CA ILE A 216 1.23 1.13 -11.37
C ILE A 216 0.10 2.13 -11.61
N VAL A 217 0.12 2.83 -12.74
CA VAL A 217 -0.99 3.69 -13.17
C VAL A 217 -1.65 3.04 -14.39
N THR A 218 -2.97 2.86 -14.36
CA THR A 218 -3.72 2.09 -15.37
C THR A 218 -5.17 2.56 -15.48
N ASP A 219 -5.83 2.28 -16.60
CA ASP A 219 -7.23 2.63 -16.81
C ASP A 219 -8.24 1.55 -16.39
N GLY A 220 -7.79 0.48 -15.72
CA GLY A 220 -8.67 -0.43 -14.97
C GLY A 220 -8.83 -1.83 -15.51
N VAL A 221 -8.40 -2.08 -16.75
CA VAL A 221 -8.52 -3.42 -17.34
C VAL A 221 -7.34 -4.27 -16.89
N ILE A 222 -7.56 -5.43 -16.25
CA ILE A 222 -6.49 -6.39 -15.94
C ILE A 222 -6.77 -7.69 -16.70
N SER A 223 -5.89 -8.05 -17.62
CA SER A 223 -6.04 -9.25 -18.46
C SER A 223 -5.39 -10.49 -17.87
N ASP A 224 -4.36 -10.33 -17.04
CA ASP A 224 -3.57 -11.40 -16.44
C ASP A 224 -3.82 -11.57 -14.93
N MET A 225 -5.08 -11.43 -14.50
CA MET A 225 -5.45 -11.43 -13.07
C MET A 225 -4.85 -12.59 -12.28
N ALA A 226 -4.90 -13.82 -12.79
CA ALA A 226 -4.36 -14.98 -12.11
C ALA A 226 -2.82 -14.89 -11.89
N GLN A 227 -2.09 -14.41 -12.90
CA GLN A 227 -0.64 -14.22 -12.88
C GLN A 227 -0.26 -13.03 -11.98
N THR A 228 -1.08 -11.97 -12.00
CA THR A 228 -0.93 -10.80 -11.13
C THR A 228 -1.08 -11.19 -9.67
N LYS A 229 -2.13 -11.96 -9.30
CA LYS A 229 -2.29 -12.51 -7.95
C LYS A 229 -1.13 -13.43 -7.55
N GLU A 230 -0.67 -14.29 -8.45
CA GLU A 230 0.52 -15.14 -8.19
C GLU A 230 1.77 -14.28 -7.93
N SER A 231 1.96 -13.20 -8.69
CA SER A 231 3.11 -12.30 -8.53
C SER A 231 3.05 -11.53 -7.22
N ILE A 232 1.88 -11.02 -6.83
CA ILE A 232 1.65 -10.34 -5.53
C ILE A 232 1.90 -11.29 -4.36
N VAL A 233 1.33 -12.50 -4.39
CA VAL A 233 1.55 -13.51 -3.34
C VAL A 233 3.04 -13.84 -3.20
N ASN A 234 3.75 -14.02 -4.32
CA ASN A 234 5.19 -14.31 -4.28
C ASN A 234 6.03 -13.10 -3.81
N ALA A 235 5.60 -11.89 -4.14
CA ALA A 235 6.24 -10.64 -3.74
C ALA A 235 5.99 -10.27 -2.28
N SER A 236 4.94 -10.79 -1.65
CA SER A 236 4.53 -10.39 -0.29
C SER A 236 5.59 -10.59 0.81
N LYS A 237 6.51 -11.53 0.61
CA LYS A 237 7.65 -11.79 1.51
C LYS A 237 8.90 -10.94 1.23
N LEU A 238 8.87 -10.14 0.17
CA LEU A 238 10.00 -9.32 -0.27
C LEU A 238 9.88 -7.90 0.32
N PRO A 239 10.97 -7.12 0.42
CA PRO A 239 10.92 -5.74 0.91
C PRO A 239 10.37 -4.80 -0.18
N MET A 240 9.11 -5.00 -0.57
CA MET A 240 8.45 -4.16 -1.57
C MET A 240 6.97 -3.90 -1.27
N SER A 241 6.46 -2.80 -1.79
CA SER A 241 5.04 -2.44 -1.83
C SER A 241 4.58 -2.09 -3.23
N ILE A 242 3.29 -2.27 -3.49
CA ILE A 242 2.67 -2.01 -4.79
C ILE A 242 1.53 -1.01 -4.59
N ILE A 243 1.57 0.10 -5.32
CA ILE A 243 0.52 1.10 -5.34
C ILE A 243 -0.13 1.03 -6.71
N ILE A 244 -1.43 0.76 -6.79
CA ILE A 244 -2.18 0.76 -8.06
C ILE A 244 -3.11 1.97 -8.07
N VAL A 245 -2.96 2.83 -9.08
CA VAL A 245 -3.82 3.99 -9.29
C VAL A 245 -4.63 3.79 -10.56
N GLY A 246 -5.93 3.57 -10.38
CA GLY A 246 -6.90 3.56 -11.46
C GLY A 246 -7.21 4.98 -11.96
N VAL A 247 -7.21 5.18 -13.28
CA VAL A 247 -7.58 6.45 -13.92
C VAL A 247 -8.70 6.25 -14.93
N GLY A 248 -9.53 7.28 -15.11
CA GLY A 248 -10.64 7.22 -16.06
C GLY A 248 -11.89 6.53 -15.49
N PRO A 249 -12.88 6.26 -16.36
CA PRO A 249 -14.23 5.89 -15.93
C PRO A 249 -14.51 4.38 -15.88
N ALA A 250 -13.49 3.53 -15.98
CA ALA A 250 -13.68 2.08 -16.00
C ALA A 250 -14.18 1.53 -14.64
N GLU A 251 -14.64 0.28 -14.66
CA GLU A 251 -14.97 -0.46 -13.44
C GLU A 251 -13.69 -1.06 -12.84
N PHE A 252 -13.47 -0.83 -11.54
CA PHE A 252 -12.25 -1.19 -10.83
C PHE A 252 -12.45 -2.34 -9.82
N ASP A 253 -13.51 -3.13 -9.95
CA ASP A 253 -13.82 -4.26 -9.06
C ASP A 253 -12.66 -5.26 -8.96
N ALA A 254 -11.95 -5.46 -10.08
CA ALA A 254 -10.74 -6.27 -10.16
C ALA A 254 -9.61 -5.75 -9.25
N MET A 255 -9.51 -4.44 -9.03
CA MET A 255 -8.51 -3.85 -8.12
C MET A 255 -8.90 -4.04 -6.66
N VAL A 256 -10.19 -4.02 -6.33
CA VAL A 256 -10.68 -4.31 -4.97
C VAL A 256 -10.28 -5.74 -4.54
N GLU A 257 -10.25 -6.69 -5.49
CA GLU A 257 -9.73 -8.04 -5.21
C GLU A 257 -8.22 -8.07 -4.89
N LEU A 258 -7.46 -7.09 -5.39
CA LEU A 258 -6.01 -6.99 -5.17
C LEU A 258 -5.64 -6.20 -3.92
N ASP A 259 -6.53 -5.34 -3.43
CA ASP A 259 -6.29 -4.40 -2.31
C ASP A 259 -6.06 -5.09 -0.96
N GLY A 260 -6.50 -6.34 -0.79
CA GLY A 260 -6.13 -7.16 0.38
C GLY A 260 -6.76 -6.75 1.73
N ASP A 261 -7.37 -5.57 1.82
CA ASP A 261 -7.99 -4.98 3.03
C ASP A 261 -9.09 -5.87 3.64
N ASP A 262 -10.06 -6.30 2.83
CA ASP A 262 -11.16 -7.16 3.28
C ASP A 262 -10.80 -8.65 3.24
N VAL A 263 -10.13 -9.07 2.16
CA VAL A 263 -9.78 -10.46 1.89
C VAL A 263 -8.33 -10.54 1.43
N ARG A 264 -7.51 -11.19 2.25
CA ARG A 264 -6.10 -11.42 1.97
C ARG A 264 -5.89 -12.11 0.61
N VAL A 265 -5.09 -11.49 -0.24
CA VAL A 265 -4.80 -11.98 -1.60
C VAL A 265 -4.23 -13.40 -1.55
N SER A 266 -4.74 -14.27 -2.42
CA SER A 266 -4.31 -15.67 -2.52
C SER A 266 -4.24 -16.17 -3.95
N SER A 267 -3.33 -17.11 -4.20
CA SER A 267 -3.16 -17.79 -5.49
C SER A 267 -2.71 -19.22 -5.27
N ARG A 268 -3.34 -20.17 -5.99
CA ARG A 268 -3.06 -21.62 -5.92
C ARG A 268 -2.96 -22.18 -4.48
N GLY A 269 -3.87 -21.74 -3.60
CA GLY A 269 -3.94 -22.20 -2.21
C GLY A 269 -2.88 -21.60 -1.27
N LYS A 270 -2.07 -20.63 -1.74
CA LYS A 270 -1.16 -19.85 -0.90
C LYS A 270 -1.70 -18.44 -0.71
N TYR A 271 -1.59 -17.93 0.52
CA TYR A 271 -1.94 -16.56 0.87
C TYR A 271 -0.67 -15.70 0.88
N ALA A 272 -0.81 -14.41 0.53
CA ALA A 272 0.25 -13.42 0.72
C ALA A 272 0.72 -13.40 2.19
N GLU A 273 1.99 -13.19 2.52
CA GLU A 273 2.53 -13.16 3.89
C GLU A 273 2.16 -11.89 4.67
N ARG A 274 1.89 -10.81 3.94
CA ARG A 274 1.37 -9.53 4.42
C ARG A 274 0.69 -8.84 3.24
N ASP A 275 -0.03 -7.78 3.54
CA ASP A 275 -0.49 -6.86 2.52
C ASP A 275 0.68 -5.99 2.01
N ILE A 276 0.72 -5.70 0.70
CA ILE A 276 1.88 -5.08 0.03
C ILE A 276 1.56 -3.94 -0.92
#